data_AF-A0A8T5LTT0-F1
#
_entry.id   AF-A0A8T5LTT0-F1
#
_cell.length_a   1.000
_cell.length_b   1.000
_cell.length_c   1.000
_cell.angle_alpha   90.00
_cell.angle_beta   90.00
_cell.angle_gamma   90.00
#
_symmetry.space_group_name_H-M   'P 1'
#
loop_
_entity.id
_entity.type
_entity.pdbx_description
1 polymer ?
#
loop_
_entity_poly.entity_id
_entity_poly.type
_entity_poly.pdbx_seq_one_letter_code
_entity_poly.pdbx_strand_id
1 'polypeptide(L)'
;MKGENDHYDLNCIDHKTKYITAHLFVEKRTLPKCVEFLSQIKETCYEQILEIYKHEKHKPRKKKKLIAFVCDGFENYRNAFNKLFFKVARLRFGVPIKAKVGGLKHNNNPIERENGNIKDRIKIMRGGFGSFEGAEAFLNIRHIIHNFVNPHQSLKGKTPAEIAEIDLKLGRMKLKNLIKYQSKQKMTKT
;
A
#
# COMPACT_ATOMS: atom_id res chain seq x y z
N MET A 1 -11.64 -21.52 8.77
CA MET A 1 -12.95 -20.84 8.65
C MET A 1 -12.76 -19.45 9.22
N LYS A 2 -13.00 -18.40 8.42
CA LYS A 2 -12.92 -16.99 8.85
C LYS A 2 -14.15 -16.67 9.68
N GLY A 3 -13.97 -16.04 10.84
CA GLY A 3 -15.05 -15.74 11.77
C GLY A 3 -15.99 -14.69 11.19
N GLU A 4 -17.25 -14.75 11.60
CA GLU A 4 -18.32 -13.83 11.20
C GLU A 4 -18.01 -12.35 11.55
N ASN A 5 -17.00 -12.11 12.40
CA ASN A 5 -16.54 -10.81 12.90
C ASN A 5 -15.11 -10.42 12.46
N ASP A 6 -14.55 -11.04 11.41
CA ASP A 6 -13.21 -10.70 10.94
C ASP A 6 -13.23 -9.39 10.12
N HIS A 7 -12.57 -8.33 10.60
CA HIS A 7 -12.28 -7.12 9.83
C HIS A 7 -10.97 -7.27 9.01
N TYR A 8 -10.80 -6.42 8.00
CA TYR A 8 -9.71 -6.52 7.04
C TYR A 8 -8.99 -5.21 6.85
N ASP A 9 -7.67 -5.27 6.96
CA ASP A 9 -6.78 -4.18 6.60
C ASP A 9 -6.22 -4.41 5.19
N LEU A 10 -6.62 -3.57 4.23
CA LEU A 10 -6.19 -3.61 2.84
C LEU A 10 -4.98 -2.68 2.66
N ASN A 11 -3.85 -3.23 2.23
CA ASN A 11 -2.61 -2.47 2.04
C ASN A 11 -1.99 -2.71 0.67
N CYS A 12 -1.49 -1.66 0.03
CA CYS A 12 -0.69 -1.74 -1.19
C CYS A 12 0.64 -1.04 -0.95
N ILE A 13 1.75 -1.74 -1.21
CA ILE A 13 3.10 -1.25 -0.94
C ILE A 13 3.94 -1.30 -2.22
N ASP A 14 4.64 -0.21 -2.53
CA ASP A 14 5.68 -0.25 -3.55
C ASP A 14 6.89 -1.03 -3.04
N HIS A 15 7.29 -2.07 -3.76
CA HIS A 15 8.36 -2.96 -3.34
C HIS A 15 9.74 -2.31 -3.33
N LYS A 16 9.96 -1.20 -4.05
CA LYS A 16 11.27 -0.53 -4.12
C LYS A 16 11.41 0.47 -2.98
N THR A 17 10.49 1.42 -2.90
CA THR A 17 10.50 2.51 -1.93
C THR A 17 9.95 2.09 -0.57
N LYS A 18 9.22 0.97 -0.52
CA LYS A 18 8.43 0.53 0.66
C LYS A 18 7.31 1.48 1.04
N TYR A 19 6.98 2.42 0.17
CA TYR A 19 5.90 3.38 0.41
C TYR A 19 4.57 2.67 0.28
N ILE A 20 3.71 2.80 1.28
CA ILE A 20 2.35 2.29 1.22
C ILE A 20 1.52 3.29 0.42
N THR A 21 1.14 2.90 -0.79
CA THR A 21 0.45 3.72 -1.79
C THR A 21 -1.07 3.74 -1.61
N ALA A 22 -1.63 2.76 -0.92
CA ALA A 22 -3.04 2.72 -0.54
C ALA A 22 -3.22 1.93 0.75
N HIS A 23 -4.17 2.37 1.57
CA HIS A 23 -4.59 1.74 2.81
C HIS A 23 -6.11 1.89 2.97
N LEU A 24 -6.82 0.82 3.33
CA LEU A 24 -8.24 0.89 3.65
C LEU A 24 -8.63 -0.22 4.64
N PHE A 25 -9.12 0.18 5.82
CA PHE A 25 -9.68 -0.74 6.79
C PHE A 25 -11.18 -0.95 6.52
N VAL A 26 -11.63 -2.21 6.46
CA VAL A 26 -13.00 -2.55 6.06
C VAL A 26 -13.54 -3.72 6.87
N GLU A 27 -14.84 -3.73 7.11
CA GLU A 27 -15.50 -4.89 7.71
C GLU A 27 -15.44 -6.10 6.78
N LYS A 28 -15.67 -5.90 5.48
CA LYS A 28 -15.69 -6.97 4.48
C LYS A 28 -14.98 -6.53 3.22
N ARG A 29 -14.20 -7.44 2.63
CA ARG A 29 -13.49 -7.22 1.35
C ARG A 29 -14.41 -7.41 0.14
N THR A 30 -15.51 -6.67 0.11
CA THR A 30 -16.45 -6.66 -1.02
C THR A 30 -15.81 -6.02 -2.25
N LEU A 31 -16.37 -6.26 -3.44
CA LEU A 31 -15.88 -5.64 -4.68
C LEU A 31 -15.90 -4.11 -4.61
N PRO A 32 -16.96 -3.42 -4.16
CA PRO A 32 -16.96 -1.97 -4.01
C PRO A 32 -15.81 -1.46 -3.14
N LYS A 33 -15.55 -2.13 -2.00
CA LYS A 33 -14.44 -1.79 -1.10
C LYS A 33 -13.06 -2.02 -1.72
N CYS A 34 -12.90 -3.08 -2.51
CA CYS A 34 -11.65 -3.30 -3.25
C CYS A 34 -11.45 -2.24 -4.36
N VAL A 35 -12.52 -1.76 -4.99
CA VAL A 35 -12.47 -0.66 -5.96
C VAL A 35 -12.11 0.66 -5.28
N GLU A 36 -12.74 0.98 -4.14
CA GLU A 36 -12.42 2.14 -3.31
C GLU A 36 -10.93 2.16 -2.93
N PHE A 37 -10.45 1.06 -2.37
CA PHE A 37 -9.04 0.87 -1.99
C PHE A 37 -8.08 1.10 -3.16
N LEU A 38 -8.30 0.44 -4.30
CA LEU A 38 -7.42 0.58 -5.46
C LEU A 38 -7.55 1.92 -6.19
N SER A 39 -8.66 2.66 -5.99
CA SER A 39 -8.85 3.99 -6.59
C SER A 39 -7.92 5.04 -5.97
N GLN A 40 -7.49 4.86 -4.71
CA GLN A 40 -6.48 5.72 -4.07
C GLN A 40 -5.17 5.77 -4.87
N ILE A 41 -4.78 4.64 -5.49
CA ILE A 41 -3.58 4.56 -6.35
C ILE A 41 -3.81 5.31 -7.66
N LYS A 42 -5.06 5.38 -8.12
CA LYS A 42 -5.41 6.16 -9.30
C LYS A 42 -5.31 7.67 -9.03
N GLU A 43 -5.66 8.10 -7.82
CA GLU A 43 -5.54 9.49 -7.42
C GLU A 43 -4.07 9.92 -7.27
N THR A 44 -3.22 9.03 -6.76
CA THR A 44 -1.85 9.38 -6.35
C THR A 44 -0.77 9.01 -7.38
N CYS A 45 -0.96 7.95 -8.17
CA CYS A 45 0.09 7.39 -9.02
C CYS A 45 -0.32 7.18 -10.49
N TYR A 46 -1.53 7.55 -10.90
CA TYR A 46 -2.03 7.19 -12.24
C TYR A 46 -1.25 7.84 -13.38
N GLU A 47 -0.80 9.07 -13.21
CA GLU A 47 0.00 9.77 -14.22
C GLU A 47 1.29 9.01 -14.53
N GLN A 48 2.01 8.55 -13.50
CA GLN A 48 3.22 7.73 -13.65
C GLN A 48 2.92 6.38 -14.33
N ILE A 49 1.80 5.74 -13.97
CA ILE A 49 1.36 4.50 -14.62
C ILE A 49 1.07 4.74 -16.10
N LEU A 50 0.39 5.84 -16.44
CA LEU A 50 0.05 6.21 -17.81
C LEU A 50 1.28 6.57 -18.64
N GLU A 51 2.25 7.27 -18.07
CA GLU A 51 3.51 7.60 -18.72
C GLU A 51 4.24 6.33 -19.17
N ILE A 52 4.44 5.39 -18.25
CA ILE A 52 5.04 4.08 -18.56
C ILE A 52 4.23 3.35 -19.64
N TYR A 53 2.90 3.36 -19.52
CA TYR A 53 2.05 2.75 -20.53
C TYR A 53 2.23 3.41 -21.91
N LYS A 54 2.29 4.75 -22.00
CA LYS A 54 2.48 5.49 -23.26
C LYS A 54 3.80 5.13 -23.93
N HIS A 55 4.88 4.97 -23.17
CA HIS A 55 6.17 4.52 -23.71
C HIS A 55 6.17 3.06 -24.16
N GLU A 56 5.41 2.19 -23.49
CA GLU A 56 5.39 0.76 -23.75
C GLU A 56 4.30 0.34 -24.76
N LYS A 57 3.30 1.17 -25.05
CA LYS A 57 2.10 0.78 -25.81
C LYS A 57 2.40 0.29 -27.22
N HIS A 58 3.47 0.79 -27.83
CA HIS A 58 3.91 0.46 -29.19
C HIS A 58 4.61 -0.91 -29.30
N LYS A 59 5.09 -1.47 -28.18
CA LYS A 59 5.78 -2.76 -28.17
C LYS A 59 4.77 -3.92 -28.24
N PRO A 60 5.16 -5.10 -28.75
CA PRO A 60 4.31 -6.30 -28.70
C PRO A 60 3.88 -6.64 -27.26
N ARG A 61 2.65 -7.14 -27.07
CA ARG A 61 2.05 -7.38 -25.74
C ARG A 61 2.94 -8.16 -24.77
N LYS A 62 3.66 -9.19 -25.25
CA LYS A 62 4.59 -10.00 -24.44
C LYS A 62 5.85 -9.24 -24.01
N LYS A 63 6.27 -8.22 -24.76
CA LYS A 63 7.49 -7.42 -24.52
C LYS A 63 7.25 -6.14 -23.72
N LYS A 64 6.00 -5.66 -23.60
CA LYS A 64 5.67 -4.46 -22.79
C LYS A 64 6.17 -4.63 -21.35
N LYS A 65 6.75 -3.59 -20.75
CA LYS A 65 7.20 -3.55 -19.36
C LYS A 65 6.32 -2.59 -18.55
N LEU A 66 5.04 -2.95 -18.41
CA LEU A 66 4.07 -2.17 -17.62
C LEU A 66 4.28 -2.37 -16.11
N ILE A 67 3.77 -1.43 -15.31
CA ILE A 67 3.64 -1.57 -13.86
C ILE A 67 2.89 -2.87 -13.54
N ALA A 68 3.40 -3.62 -12.57
CA ALA A 68 2.86 -4.91 -12.16
C ALA A 68 2.36 -4.84 -10.71
N PHE A 69 1.09 -5.12 -10.53
CA PHE A 69 0.45 -5.35 -9.23
C PHE A 69 0.59 -6.84 -8.89
N VAL A 70 0.95 -7.15 -7.65
CA VAL A 70 1.09 -8.52 -7.16
C VAL A 70 0.12 -8.73 -6.01
N CYS A 71 -0.78 -9.71 -6.11
CA CYS A 71 -1.73 -10.05 -5.05
C CYS A 71 -1.83 -11.56 -4.79
N ASP A 72 -2.53 -11.95 -3.74
CA ASP A 72 -2.74 -13.34 -3.28
C ASP A 72 -3.76 -14.15 -4.11
N GLY A 73 -4.29 -13.57 -5.20
CA GLY A 73 -5.29 -14.23 -6.04
C GLY A 73 -6.73 -14.05 -5.60
N PHE A 74 -7.01 -13.20 -4.62
CA PHE A 74 -8.39 -12.90 -4.23
C PHE A 74 -9.19 -12.26 -5.38
N GLU A 75 -10.33 -12.87 -5.72
CA GLU A 75 -11.12 -12.55 -6.91
C GLU A 75 -11.59 -11.08 -6.96
N ASN A 76 -11.98 -10.50 -5.82
CA ASN A 76 -12.39 -9.09 -5.81
C ASN A 76 -11.23 -8.13 -6.10
N TYR A 77 -9.98 -8.48 -5.76
CA TYR A 77 -8.83 -7.68 -6.19
C TYR A 77 -8.64 -7.76 -7.70
N ARG A 78 -8.82 -8.95 -8.29
CA ARG A 78 -8.76 -9.12 -9.75
C ARG A 78 -9.82 -8.28 -10.45
N ASN A 79 -11.06 -8.32 -9.96
CA ASN A 79 -12.17 -7.58 -10.53
C ASN A 79 -11.99 -6.06 -10.38
N ALA A 80 -11.58 -5.59 -9.20
CA ALA A 80 -11.28 -4.18 -8.98
C ALA A 80 -10.10 -3.70 -9.86
N PHE A 81 -9.02 -4.48 -9.95
CA PHE A 81 -7.90 -4.20 -10.84
C PHE A 81 -8.35 -4.11 -12.30
N ASN A 82 -9.17 -5.05 -12.77
CA ASN A 82 -9.63 -5.06 -14.16
C ASN A 82 -10.47 -3.81 -14.48
N LYS A 83 -11.31 -3.37 -13.53
CA LYS A 83 -12.11 -2.15 -13.67
C LYS A 83 -11.24 -0.89 -13.79
N LEU A 84 -10.13 -0.83 -13.04
CA LEU A 84 -9.35 0.41 -12.90
C LEU A 84 -8.11 0.49 -13.81
N PHE A 85 -7.44 -0.64 -14.08
CA PHE A 85 -6.07 -0.68 -14.61
C PHE A 85 -5.83 -1.69 -15.75
N PHE A 86 -6.83 -2.50 -16.16
CA PHE A 86 -6.66 -3.59 -17.14
C PHE A 86 -5.84 -3.24 -18.39
N LYS A 87 -6.06 -2.04 -18.93
CA LYS A 87 -5.42 -1.58 -20.18
C LYS A 87 -3.97 -1.11 -19.98
N VAL A 88 -3.64 -0.61 -18.79
CA VAL A 88 -2.44 0.21 -18.55
C VAL A 88 -1.41 -0.44 -17.62
N ALA A 89 -1.83 -1.43 -16.83
CA ALA A 89 -0.97 -2.18 -15.92
C ALA A 89 -1.15 -3.69 -16.09
N ARG A 90 -0.42 -4.48 -15.29
CA ARG A 90 -0.58 -5.94 -15.21
C ARG A 90 -0.89 -6.37 -13.78
N LEU A 91 -1.76 -7.35 -13.65
CA LEU A 91 -1.93 -8.10 -12.41
C LEU A 91 -1.17 -9.42 -12.50
N ARG A 92 -0.49 -9.77 -11.41
CA ARG A 92 0.21 -11.04 -11.22
C ARG A 92 -0.23 -11.64 -9.90
N PHE A 93 -0.37 -12.96 -9.89
CA PHE A 93 -0.56 -13.69 -8.66
C PHE A 93 0.80 -13.93 -8.01
N GLY A 94 0.93 -13.53 -6.75
CA GLY A 94 2.07 -13.87 -5.91
C GLY A 94 2.11 -15.37 -5.68
N VAL A 95 3.32 -15.93 -5.59
CA VAL A 95 3.49 -17.37 -5.33
C VAL A 95 4.37 -17.51 -4.08
N PRO A 96 4.03 -18.40 -3.13
CA PRO A 96 4.84 -18.59 -1.92
C PRO A 96 6.30 -18.92 -2.23
N ILE A 97 7.21 -18.60 -1.30
CA ILE A 97 8.67 -18.72 -1.44
C ILE A 97 9.11 -20.11 -1.95
N LYS A 98 8.41 -21.20 -1.58
CA LYS A 98 8.71 -22.57 -2.03
C LYS A 98 8.56 -22.79 -3.55
N ALA A 99 7.84 -21.92 -4.26
CA ALA A 99 7.70 -21.97 -5.72
C ALA A 99 8.78 -21.18 -6.48
N LYS A 100 9.77 -20.60 -5.78
CA LYS A 100 10.92 -19.93 -6.42
C LYS A 100 11.78 -20.86 -7.27
N VAL A 101 11.69 -22.18 -7.06
CA VAL A 101 12.44 -23.20 -7.82
C VAL A 101 12.16 -23.14 -9.33
N GLY A 102 11.02 -22.55 -9.74
CA GLY A 102 10.65 -22.35 -11.15
C GLY A 102 10.89 -20.92 -11.71
N GLY A 103 11.63 -20.04 -11.03
CA GLY A 103 11.96 -18.70 -11.56
C GLY A 103 10.86 -17.62 -11.43
N LEU A 104 9.82 -17.87 -10.62
CA LEU A 104 8.72 -16.93 -10.38
C LEU A 104 9.16 -15.78 -9.45
N LYS A 105 9.27 -14.56 -10.01
CA LYS A 105 9.78 -13.31 -9.37
C LYS A 105 8.70 -12.47 -8.64
N HIS A 106 7.60 -13.07 -8.17
CA HIS A 106 6.49 -12.29 -7.60
C HIS A 106 6.62 -12.19 -6.07
N ASN A 107 7.26 -11.10 -5.62
CA ASN A 107 7.69 -10.86 -4.25
C ASN A 107 6.60 -10.10 -3.44
N ASN A 108 5.74 -10.83 -2.74
CA ASN A 108 4.78 -10.26 -1.77
C ASN A 108 5.42 -10.04 -0.38
N ASN A 109 6.70 -10.38 -0.18
CA ASN A 109 7.37 -10.27 1.11
C ASN A 109 7.28 -8.87 1.75
N PRO A 110 7.32 -7.74 1.00
CA PRO A 110 7.17 -6.42 1.62
C PRO A 110 5.84 -6.26 2.35
N ILE A 111 4.73 -6.72 1.75
CA ILE A 111 3.41 -6.62 2.38
C ILE A 111 3.23 -7.64 3.50
N GLU A 112 3.78 -8.85 3.35
CA GLU A 112 3.75 -9.85 4.42
C GLU A 112 4.50 -9.37 5.67
N ARG A 113 5.66 -8.73 5.49
CA ARG A 113 6.43 -8.13 6.58
C ARG A 113 5.65 -7.03 7.27
N GLU A 114 5.03 -6.14 6.51
CA GLU A 114 4.27 -5.04 7.13
C GLU A 114 3.04 -5.54 7.88
N ASN A 115 2.31 -6.51 7.31
CA ASN A 115 1.22 -7.18 7.99
C ASN A 115 1.69 -7.88 9.28
N GLY A 116 2.90 -8.45 9.29
CA GLY A 116 3.53 -9.01 10.49
C GLY A 116 3.76 -7.94 11.57
N ASN A 117 4.35 -6.80 11.18
CA ASN A 117 4.57 -5.66 12.08
C ASN A 117 3.26 -5.17 12.71
N ILE A 118 2.17 -5.12 11.95
CA ILE A 118 0.84 -4.72 12.45
C ILE A 118 0.33 -5.75 13.46
N LYS A 119 0.38 -7.04 13.12
CA LYS A 119 -0.06 -8.13 14.01
C LYS A 119 0.69 -8.15 15.33
N ASP A 120 2.00 -7.95 15.33
CA ASP A 120 2.80 -7.90 16.56
C ASP A 120 2.37 -6.75 17.47
N ARG A 121 2.02 -5.60 16.90
CA ARG A 121 1.48 -4.46 17.67
C ARG A 121 0.11 -4.75 18.25
N ILE A 122 -0.79 -5.35 17.46
CA ILE A 122 -2.13 -5.74 17.92
C ILE A 122 -2.02 -6.74 19.08
N LYS A 123 -1.12 -7.72 18.97
CA LYS A 123 -0.87 -8.73 20.01
C LYS A 123 -0.47 -8.10 21.34
N ILE A 124 0.36 -7.05 21.32
CA ILE A 124 0.81 -6.35 22.53
C ILE A 124 -0.32 -5.54 23.17
N MET A 125 -1.30 -5.06 22.40
CA MET A 125 -2.39 -4.22 22.92
C MET A 125 -3.37 -4.95 23.85
N ARG A 126 -3.28 -6.29 23.98
CA ARG A 126 -3.96 -7.21 24.93
C ARG A 126 -5.51 -7.19 24.95
N GLY A 127 -6.17 -6.10 24.57
CA GLY A 127 -7.62 -5.95 24.42
C GLY A 127 -8.07 -5.52 23.01
N GLY A 128 -7.17 -5.61 22.03
CA GLY A 128 -7.43 -5.18 20.66
C GLY A 128 -7.61 -3.65 20.58
N PHE A 129 -8.53 -3.22 19.70
CA PHE A 129 -8.77 -1.80 19.43
C PHE A 129 -9.99 -1.21 20.14
N GLY A 130 -10.82 -2.05 20.78
CA GLY A 130 -12.06 -1.64 21.45
C GLY A 130 -13.23 -1.31 20.52
N SER A 131 -12.99 -0.78 19.33
CA SER A 131 -14.02 -0.50 18.32
C SER A 131 -13.45 -0.57 16.89
N PHE A 132 -14.34 -0.59 15.89
CA PHE A 132 -13.95 -0.52 14.48
C PHE A 132 -13.25 0.82 14.17
N GLU A 133 -13.80 1.93 14.67
CA GLU A 133 -13.26 3.28 14.49
C GLU A 133 -11.91 3.44 15.18
N GLY A 134 -11.74 2.83 16.35
CA GLY A 134 -10.46 2.80 17.07
C GLY A 134 -9.39 2.05 16.28
N ALA A 135 -9.77 0.92 15.66
CA ALA A 135 -8.90 0.15 14.78
C ALA A 135 -8.51 0.95 13.54
N GLU A 136 -9.50 1.56 12.89
CA GLU A 136 -9.29 2.40 11.70
C GLU A 136 -8.34 3.57 12.01
N ALA A 137 -8.59 4.31 13.09
CA ALA A 137 -7.75 5.43 13.50
C ALA A 137 -6.30 4.98 13.77
N PHE A 138 -6.12 3.84 14.43
CA PHE A 138 -4.80 3.28 14.71
C PHE A 138 -4.06 2.86 13.44
N LEU A 139 -4.73 2.16 12.52
CA LEU A 139 -4.10 1.69 11.28
C LEU A 139 -3.75 2.88 10.35
N ASN A 140 -4.63 3.87 10.27
CA ASN A 140 -4.39 5.12 9.53
C ASN A 140 -3.15 5.87 10.04
N ILE A 141 -3.01 6.07 11.37
CA ILE A 141 -1.81 6.75 11.89
C ILE A 141 -0.55 5.90 11.69
N ARG A 142 -0.66 4.57 11.74
CA ARG A 142 0.47 3.66 11.54
C ARG A 142 1.00 3.71 10.11
N HIS A 143 0.12 3.79 9.12
CA HIS A 143 0.47 4.03 7.71
C HIS A 143 1.28 5.31 7.54
N ILE A 144 0.82 6.41 8.14
CA ILE A 144 1.51 7.71 8.08
C ILE A 144 2.89 7.62 8.74
N ILE A 145 2.97 7.00 9.92
CA ILE A 145 4.24 6.81 10.64
C ILE A 145 5.20 5.95 9.82
N HIS A 146 4.73 4.87 9.20
CA HIS A 146 5.53 4.02 8.32
C HIS A 146 6.13 4.82 7.17
N ASN A 147 5.30 5.58 6.44
CA ASN A 147 5.74 6.31 5.25
C ASN A 147 6.67 7.49 5.59
N PHE A 148 6.35 8.28 6.61
CA PHE A 148 6.98 9.59 6.82
C PHE A 148 7.90 9.67 8.04
N VAL A 149 7.80 8.75 9.00
CA VAL A 149 8.49 8.88 10.29
C VAL A 149 9.55 7.79 10.46
N ASN A 150 9.20 6.53 10.21
CA ASN A 150 10.05 5.40 10.55
C ASN A 150 11.12 5.14 9.47
N PRO A 151 12.41 5.22 9.80
CA PRO A 151 13.47 4.83 8.89
C PRO A 151 13.45 3.31 8.68
N HIS A 152 13.74 2.87 7.46
CA HIS A 152 13.74 1.45 7.12
C HIS A 152 15.18 0.95 6.89
N GLN A 153 15.56 -0.16 7.55
CA GLN A 153 16.91 -0.72 7.43
C GLN A 153 17.27 -1.08 5.98
N SER A 154 16.34 -1.71 5.24
CA SER A 154 16.57 -2.02 3.83
C SER A 154 16.66 -0.79 2.91
N LEU A 155 16.37 0.40 3.44
CA LEU A 155 16.46 1.69 2.74
C LEU A 155 17.62 2.54 3.29
N LYS A 156 18.62 1.90 3.92
CA LYS A 156 19.80 2.56 4.49
C LYS A 156 19.43 3.66 5.49
N GLY A 157 18.38 3.42 6.29
CA GLY A 157 17.92 4.36 7.33
C GLY A 157 17.09 5.53 6.82
N LYS A 158 16.71 5.56 5.54
CA LYS A 158 15.73 6.52 5.00
C LYS A 158 14.29 6.04 5.21
N THR A 159 13.35 6.98 5.26
CA THR A 159 11.91 6.66 5.28
C THR A 159 11.44 6.28 3.88
N PRO A 160 10.34 5.54 3.76
CA PRO A 160 9.73 5.26 2.46
C PRO A 160 9.42 6.52 1.64
N ALA A 161 8.94 7.59 2.28
CA ALA A 161 8.67 8.87 1.63
C ALA A 161 9.95 9.50 1.05
N GLU A 162 11.07 9.44 1.77
CA GLU A 162 12.36 9.97 1.28
C GLU A 162 12.87 9.20 0.04
N ILE A 163 12.66 7.88 -0.01
CA ILE A 163 13.04 7.07 -1.18
C ILE A 163 12.05 7.28 -2.35
N ALA A 164 10.80 7.58 -2.05
CA ALA A 164 9.78 7.95 -3.03
C ALA A 164 9.89 9.42 -3.48
N GLU A 165 10.93 10.14 -3.06
CA GLU A 165 11.18 11.55 -3.41
C GLU A 165 10.08 12.51 -2.95
N ILE A 166 9.34 12.14 -1.91
CA ILE A 166 8.33 12.99 -1.26
C ILE A 166 9.02 13.75 -0.12
N ASP A 167 9.65 14.88 -0.45
CA ASP A 167 10.36 15.72 0.51
C ASP A 167 9.44 16.76 1.17
N LEU A 168 8.99 16.44 2.39
CA LEU A 168 8.24 17.37 3.26
C LEU A 168 9.16 18.19 4.20
N LYS A 169 10.48 18.08 4.09
CA LYS A 169 11.48 18.78 4.90
C LYS A 169 11.22 18.68 6.41
N LEU A 170 10.83 17.51 6.88
CA LEU A 170 10.40 17.30 8.28
C LEU A 170 11.56 17.32 9.29
N GLY A 171 12.82 17.25 8.86
CA GLY A 171 13.98 17.22 9.75
C GLY A 171 13.99 16.04 10.72
N ARG A 172 14.61 16.22 11.90
CA ARG A 172 14.75 15.13 12.91
C ARG A 172 13.43 14.80 13.62
N MET A 173 12.64 15.81 13.99
CA MET A 173 11.38 15.63 14.73
C MET A 173 10.21 15.33 13.78
N LYS A 174 10.30 14.25 13.00
CA LYS A 174 9.42 13.98 11.85
C LYS A 174 7.94 14.03 12.20
N LEU A 175 7.50 13.31 13.24
CA LEU A 175 6.08 13.27 13.63
C LEU A 175 5.56 14.64 14.08
N LYS A 176 6.28 15.32 14.97
CA LYS A 176 5.91 16.67 15.45
C LYS A 176 5.80 17.66 14.28
N ASN A 177 6.77 17.61 13.36
CA ASN A 177 6.80 18.52 12.23
C ASN A 177 5.72 18.19 11.18
N LEU A 178 5.33 16.92 11.06
CA LEU A 178 4.19 16.52 10.22
C LEU A 178 2.87 17.06 10.77
N ILE A 179 2.66 16.98 12.09
CA ILE A 179 1.48 17.57 12.76
C ILE A 179 1.44 19.09 12.53
N LYS A 180 2.57 19.77 12.73
CA LYS A 180 2.69 21.22 12.46
C LYS A 180 2.41 21.56 10.99
N TYR A 181 2.94 20.77 10.06
CA TYR A 181 2.70 20.94 8.64
C TYR A 181 1.21 20.88 8.32
N GLN A 182 0.51 19.85 8.81
CA GLN A 182 -0.92 19.69 8.55
C GLN A 182 -1.79 20.75 9.23
N SER A 183 -1.45 21.16 10.45
CA SER A 183 -2.14 22.23 11.16
C SER A 183 -2.11 23.55 10.36
N LYS A 184 -0.96 23.90 9.78
CA LYS A 184 -0.82 25.09 8.93
C LYS A 184 -1.68 25.01 7.66
N GLN A 185 -1.71 23.85 7.00
CA GLN A 185 -2.50 23.65 5.76
C GLN A 185 -4.01 23.78 5.97
N LYS A 186 -4.53 23.46 7.16
CA LYS A 186 -5.94 23.66 7.50
C LYS A 186 -6.27 25.15 7.65
N MET A 187 -5.37 25.93 8.27
CA MET A 187 -5.55 27.38 8.45
C MET A 187 -5.56 28.14 7.12
N THR A 188 -4.88 27.65 6.09
CA THR A 188 -4.83 28.29 4.76
C THR A 188 -6.01 27.92 3.86
N LYS A 189 -6.80 26.92 4.23
CA LYS A 189 -7.97 26.44 3.46
C LYS A 189 -9.31 26.92 4.04
N THR A 190 -9.26 27.68 5.13
CA THR A 190 -10.43 28.32 5.76
C THR A 190 -10.36 29.80 5.43
#